data_AF-A0A0R3W995-F1
#
_entry.id   AF-A0A0R3W995-F1
#
_cell.length_a   1.000
_cell.length_b   1.000
_cell.length_c   1.000
_cell.angle_alpha   90.00
_cell.angle_beta   90.00
_cell.angle_gamma   90.00
#
_symmetry.space_group_name_H-M   'P 1'
#
loop_
_entity.id
_entity.type
_entity.pdbx_description
1 polymer ?
#
loop_
_entity_poly.entity_id
_entity_poly.type
_entity_poly.pdbx_seq_one_letter_code
_entity_poly.pdbx_strand_id
1 'polypeptide(L)'
;MRIPYRKESDRLHDNSITLTHPLKQFQAWFEEAVTCSGLYEANAMVLSTVSKYLLTLFNRMLRSGRPSSRYVLLKGLDDRGFHFYTNSVSQKGQDIAHNPKVCLLFYWEPLNRQVRIEGKASLLPDIEAEEYFHTRSKKSQISAYVSQQSKPIESDRQILSAFEEAEKQFKDHEHIPKPETWVGYAVMPDRMEFWQGQTTRLHDRFLFFRPDDDKPISEFSKPCEEGWYCERLAP
;
A
#
# COMPACT_ATOMS: atom_id res chain seq x y z
N MET A 1 -2.47 -7.03 -26.50
CA MET A 1 -2.82 -5.90 -27.41
C MET A 1 -3.18 -4.70 -26.54
N ARG A 2 -2.61 -3.50 -26.77
CA ARG A 2 -2.81 -2.31 -25.91
C ARG A 2 -3.98 -1.47 -26.45
N ILE A 3 -4.86 -1.03 -25.56
CA ILE A 3 -5.95 -0.12 -25.87
C ILE A 3 -5.36 1.31 -26.01
N PRO A 4 -5.84 2.15 -26.95
CA PRO A 4 -5.40 3.54 -27.04
C PRO A 4 -5.63 4.28 -25.73
N TYR A 5 -4.64 5.03 -25.25
CA TYR A 5 -4.81 5.90 -24.09
C TYR A 5 -5.59 7.17 -24.47
N ARG A 6 -6.16 7.83 -23.46
CA ARG A 6 -6.94 9.07 -23.63
C ARG A 6 -6.10 10.20 -24.28
N LYS A 7 -6.81 11.24 -24.74
CA LYS A 7 -6.32 12.35 -25.60
C LYS A 7 -5.31 13.25 -24.87
N GLU A 8 -4.66 14.16 -25.61
CA GLU A 8 -3.67 15.15 -25.14
C GLU A 8 -4.12 15.97 -23.91
N SER A 9 -5.42 16.04 -23.61
CA SER A 9 -6.00 16.63 -22.39
C SER A 9 -5.52 16.00 -21.10
N ASP A 10 -5.02 14.76 -21.14
CA ASP A 10 -4.66 13.98 -19.95
C ASP A 10 -3.15 14.06 -19.66
N ARG A 11 -2.44 15.03 -20.25
CA ARG A 11 -1.01 15.25 -20.00
C ARG A 11 -0.79 15.92 -18.65
N LEU A 12 0.20 15.40 -17.91
CA LEU A 12 0.77 16.13 -16.79
C LEU A 12 1.87 17.04 -17.34
N HIS A 13 1.57 18.31 -17.59
CA HIS A 13 2.58 19.31 -17.89
C HIS A 13 3.29 19.77 -16.61
N ASP A 14 4.44 20.44 -16.76
CA ASP A 14 5.19 20.99 -15.62
C ASP A 14 4.36 21.98 -14.80
N ASN A 15 3.39 22.65 -15.45
CA ASN A 15 2.45 23.55 -14.81
C ASN A 15 1.16 22.84 -14.34
N SER A 16 0.98 21.57 -14.67
CA SER A 16 -0.19 20.77 -14.26
C SER A 16 -0.05 20.23 -12.84
N ILE A 17 1.17 20.13 -12.31
CA ILE A 17 1.39 19.88 -10.89
C ILE A 17 1.27 21.23 -10.16
N THR A 18 0.03 21.58 -9.86
CA THR A 18 -0.31 22.77 -9.08
C THR A 18 -0.20 22.51 -7.58
N LEU A 19 -0.28 21.24 -7.16
CA LEU A 19 -0.14 20.81 -5.79
C LEU A 19 1.33 20.50 -5.48
N THR A 20 1.93 21.32 -4.63
CA THR A 20 3.32 21.21 -4.18
C THR A 20 3.47 20.28 -2.97
N HIS A 21 2.43 19.56 -2.57
CA HIS A 21 2.51 18.52 -1.53
C HIS A 21 2.03 17.17 -2.09
N PRO A 22 2.85 16.10 -2.03
CA PRO A 22 2.54 14.85 -2.72
C PRO A 22 1.32 14.12 -2.15
N LEU A 23 1.03 14.23 -0.84
CA LEU A 23 -0.20 13.64 -0.30
C LEU A 23 -1.46 14.33 -0.83
N LYS A 24 -1.42 15.66 -1.04
CA LYS A 24 -2.55 16.40 -1.63
C LYS A 24 -2.73 16.00 -3.10
N GLN A 25 -1.62 15.85 -3.83
CA GLN A 25 -1.66 15.37 -5.22
C GLN A 25 -2.23 13.94 -5.31
N PHE A 26 -1.86 13.05 -4.38
CA PHE A 26 -2.45 11.72 -4.30
C PHE A 26 -3.95 11.77 -4.01
N GLN A 27 -4.38 12.58 -3.04
CA GLN A 27 -5.80 12.72 -2.68
C GLN A 27 -6.63 13.15 -3.90
N ALA A 28 -6.19 14.17 -4.64
CA ALA A 28 -6.87 14.63 -5.85
C ALA A 28 -7.02 13.49 -6.89
N TRP A 29 -5.96 12.74 -7.16
CA TRP A 29 -6.02 11.61 -8.09
C TRP A 29 -6.85 10.44 -7.56
N PHE A 30 -6.83 10.21 -6.26
CA PHE A 30 -7.60 9.17 -5.62
C PHE A 30 -9.11 9.46 -5.66
N GLU A 31 -9.52 10.71 -5.50
CA GLU A 31 -10.92 11.16 -5.67
C GLU A 31 -11.42 10.94 -7.11
N GLU A 32 -10.58 11.26 -8.11
CA GLU A 32 -10.87 10.95 -9.51
C GLU A 32 -10.98 9.43 -9.74
N ALA A 33 -10.13 8.63 -9.10
CA ALA A 33 -10.18 7.17 -9.19
C ALA A 33 -11.46 6.60 -8.55
N VAL A 34 -11.85 7.07 -7.37
CA VAL A 34 -13.08 6.64 -6.67
C VAL A 34 -14.33 6.92 -7.49
N THR A 35 -14.35 8.02 -8.24
CA THR A 35 -15.50 8.41 -9.09
C THR A 35 -15.43 7.85 -10.51
N CYS A 36 -14.35 7.15 -10.88
CA CYS A 36 -14.14 6.62 -12.22
C CYS A 36 -14.98 5.37 -12.48
N SER A 37 -15.84 5.44 -13.50
CA SER A 37 -16.58 4.27 -13.98
C SER A 37 -15.63 3.20 -14.52
N GLY A 38 -15.89 1.94 -14.16
CA GLY A 38 -15.07 0.80 -14.56
C GLY A 38 -13.89 0.49 -13.62
N LEU A 39 -13.66 1.30 -12.59
CA LEU A 39 -12.71 0.99 -11.52
C LEU A 39 -13.46 0.50 -10.27
N TYR A 40 -13.29 -0.78 -9.91
CA TYR A 40 -14.05 -1.40 -8.81
C TYR A 40 -13.49 -1.07 -7.42
N GLU A 41 -12.16 -1.14 -7.25
CA GLU A 41 -11.50 -0.93 -5.97
C GLU A 41 -10.36 0.09 -6.14
N ALA A 42 -10.70 1.38 -6.16
CA ALA A 42 -9.71 2.45 -6.30
C ALA A 42 -8.64 2.43 -5.18
N ASN A 43 -9.02 1.93 -4.00
CA ASN A 43 -8.14 1.78 -2.83
C ASN A 43 -7.32 0.49 -2.83
N ALA A 44 -7.41 -0.37 -3.85
CA ALA A 44 -6.52 -1.50 -4.00
C ALA A 44 -5.11 -1.03 -4.35
N MET A 45 -4.12 -1.53 -3.60
CA MET A 45 -2.72 -1.24 -3.83
C MET A 45 -1.87 -2.48 -3.67
N VAL A 46 -0.80 -2.58 -4.45
CA VAL A 46 0.23 -3.62 -4.25
C VAL A 46 1.20 -3.14 -3.18
N LEU A 47 1.36 -3.93 -2.12
CA LEU A 47 2.39 -3.74 -1.10
C LEU A 47 3.56 -4.67 -1.38
N SER A 48 4.75 -4.10 -1.56
CA SER A 48 6.01 -4.82 -1.73
C SER A 48 6.87 -4.70 -0.48
N THR A 49 7.37 -5.84 0.01
CA THR A 49 8.22 -5.97 1.20
C THR A 49 9.46 -6.80 0.85
N VAL A 50 10.51 -6.72 1.68
CA VAL A 50 11.75 -7.47 1.47
C VAL A 50 12.09 -8.24 2.75
N SER A 51 12.37 -9.53 2.61
CA SER A 51 12.72 -10.38 3.75
C SER A 51 14.07 -10.02 4.36
N LYS A 52 14.23 -10.33 5.66
CA LYS A 52 15.46 -10.12 6.43
C LYS A 52 16.70 -10.71 5.74
N TYR A 53 17.82 -10.02 5.81
CA TYR A 53 19.13 -10.61 5.53
C TYR A 53 19.56 -11.52 6.69
N LEU A 54 19.65 -12.83 6.45
CA LEU A 54 20.23 -13.79 7.39
C LEU A 54 21.59 -14.26 6.85
N LEU A 55 22.67 -13.83 7.50
CA LEU A 55 23.97 -14.46 7.40
C LEU A 55 23.95 -15.70 8.29
N THR A 56 24.03 -16.89 7.71
CA THR A 56 24.20 -18.14 8.48
C THR A 56 25.66 -18.57 8.45
N LEU A 57 26.14 -19.17 9.55
CA LEU A 57 27.51 -19.67 9.75
C LEU A 57 27.98 -20.69 8.69
N PHE A 58 27.08 -21.16 7.81
CA PHE A 58 27.35 -22.16 6.77
C PHE A 58 27.03 -21.69 5.34
N ASN A 59 27.03 -20.38 5.06
CA ASN A 59 26.80 -19.83 3.71
C ASN A 59 25.50 -20.31 3.02
N ARG A 60 24.47 -20.72 3.77
CA ARG A 60 23.12 -20.99 3.23
C ARG A 60 22.21 -19.80 3.50
N MET A 61 22.05 -18.96 2.49
CA MET A 61 21.06 -17.87 2.46
C MET A 61 19.65 -18.46 2.30
N LEU A 62 19.01 -18.82 3.41
CA LEU A 62 17.57 -19.03 3.42
C LEU A 62 16.90 -17.64 3.47
N ARG A 63 16.59 -17.08 2.29
CA ARG A 63 15.78 -15.85 2.08
C ARG A 63 16.43 -14.51 2.45
N SER A 64 17.70 -14.27 2.13
CA SER A 64 18.28 -12.92 2.29
C SER A 64 17.76 -11.96 1.23
N GLY A 65 17.10 -10.87 1.63
CA GLY A 65 16.75 -9.77 0.72
C GLY A 65 15.78 -10.17 -0.41
N ARG A 66 14.95 -11.21 -0.20
CA ARG A 66 14.00 -11.65 -1.23
C ARG A 66 12.79 -10.71 -1.22
N PRO A 67 12.45 -10.06 -2.35
CA PRO A 67 11.25 -9.24 -2.44
C PRO A 67 10.01 -10.12 -2.50
N SER A 68 8.89 -9.59 -1.99
CA SER A 68 7.58 -10.18 -2.14
C SER A 68 6.50 -9.11 -2.26
N SER A 69 5.48 -9.37 -3.06
CA SER A 69 4.40 -8.41 -3.35
C SER A 69 3.04 -9.09 -3.24
N ARG A 70 2.02 -8.33 -2.83
CA ARG A 70 0.61 -8.75 -2.78
C ARG A 70 -0.29 -7.54 -2.77
N TYR A 71 -1.57 -7.72 -3.12
CA TYR A 71 -2.57 -6.68 -2.89
C TYR A 71 -2.90 -6.52 -1.40
N VAL A 72 -3.09 -5.27 -1.00
CA VAL A 72 -3.73 -4.82 0.24
C VAL A 72 -4.66 -3.66 -0.11
N LEU A 73 -5.51 -3.26 0.84
CA LEU A 73 -6.42 -2.13 0.64
C LEU A 73 -5.94 -0.95 1.48
N LEU A 74 -5.90 0.25 0.88
CA LEU A 74 -5.80 1.51 1.60
C LEU A 74 -7.07 1.70 2.45
N LYS A 75 -6.89 1.91 3.75
CA LYS A 75 -7.98 2.06 4.73
C LYS A 75 -8.01 3.42 5.43
N GLY A 76 -7.01 4.25 5.20
CA GLY A 76 -6.91 5.60 5.73
C GLY A 76 -5.71 6.32 5.13
N LEU A 77 -5.77 7.63 5.14
CA LEU A 77 -4.68 8.51 4.75
C LEU A 77 -4.74 9.74 5.66
N ASP A 78 -3.70 9.94 6.45
CA ASP A 78 -3.52 11.12 7.29
C ASP A 78 -2.05 11.58 7.26
N ASP A 79 -1.66 12.48 8.15
CA ASP A 79 -0.30 13.02 8.21
C ASP A 79 0.77 11.96 8.50
N ARG A 80 0.40 10.78 9.01
CA ARG A 80 1.29 9.62 9.20
C ARG A 80 1.47 8.79 7.92
N GLY A 81 0.67 9.07 6.89
CA GLY A 81 0.75 8.47 5.57
C GLY A 81 -0.35 7.43 5.31
N PHE A 82 0.01 6.36 4.59
CA PHE A 82 -0.95 5.42 4.00
C PHE A 82 -1.25 4.25 4.95
N HIS A 83 -2.51 4.09 5.36
CA HIS A 83 -2.90 3.09 6.34
C HIS A 83 -3.42 1.81 5.70
N PHE A 84 -2.98 0.67 6.22
CA PHE A 84 -3.53 -0.65 5.89
C PHE A 84 -3.50 -1.56 7.11
N TYR A 85 -4.38 -2.58 7.12
CA TYR A 85 -4.49 -3.52 8.24
C TYR A 85 -4.20 -4.93 7.78
N THR A 86 -3.52 -5.71 8.62
CA THR A 86 -3.08 -7.05 8.28
C THR A 86 -2.79 -7.90 9.51
N ASN A 87 -2.32 -9.13 9.30
CA ASN A 87 -1.84 -9.97 10.38
C ASN A 87 -0.30 -9.88 10.51
N SER A 88 0.20 -9.56 11.70
CA SER A 88 1.62 -9.38 12.04
C SER A 88 2.44 -10.67 11.87
N VAL A 89 1.82 -11.85 12.01
CA VAL A 89 2.51 -13.14 11.81
C VAL A 89 2.55 -13.59 10.35
N SER A 90 1.89 -12.87 9.44
CA SER A 90 1.96 -13.15 8.00
C SER A 90 3.34 -12.83 7.43
N GLN A 91 3.65 -13.30 6.21
CA GLN A 91 4.93 -13.02 5.56
C GLN A 91 5.25 -11.52 5.50
N LYS A 92 4.27 -10.68 5.15
CA LYS A 92 4.48 -9.22 5.06
C LYS A 92 4.69 -8.58 6.43
N GLY A 93 4.01 -9.07 7.46
CA GLY A 93 4.17 -8.59 8.82
C GLY A 93 5.55 -8.92 9.37
N GLN A 94 6.02 -10.15 9.12
CA GLN A 94 7.38 -10.57 9.44
C GLN A 94 8.44 -9.79 8.66
N ASP A 95 8.23 -9.55 7.36
CA ASP A 95 9.16 -8.74 6.56
C ASP A 95 9.26 -7.31 7.12
N ILE A 96 8.12 -6.65 7.38
CA ILE A 96 8.06 -5.26 7.90
C ILE A 96 8.71 -5.16 9.28
N ALA A 97 8.47 -6.11 10.17
CA ALA A 97 9.07 -6.14 11.50
C ALA A 97 10.62 -6.15 11.47
N HIS A 98 11.21 -6.68 10.39
CA HIS A 98 12.66 -6.72 10.23
C HIS A 98 13.20 -5.60 9.33
N ASN A 99 12.47 -5.23 8.28
CA ASN A 99 12.80 -4.16 7.36
C ASN A 99 11.56 -3.30 7.12
N PRO A 100 11.43 -2.14 7.79
CA PRO A 100 10.25 -1.30 7.66
C PRO A 100 10.17 -0.58 6.30
N LYS A 101 11.22 -0.64 5.45
CA LYS A 101 11.18 -0.04 4.12
C LYS A 101 10.25 -0.85 3.21
N VAL A 102 9.22 -0.19 2.69
CA VAL A 102 8.19 -0.80 1.83
C VAL A 102 7.91 0.07 0.62
N CYS A 103 7.27 -0.53 -0.39
CA CYS A 103 6.76 0.18 -1.56
C CYS A 103 5.27 -0.12 -1.75
N LEU A 104 4.47 0.90 -1.99
CA LEU A 104 3.07 0.80 -2.40
C LEU A 104 2.93 1.20 -3.87
N LEU A 105 2.06 0.50 -4.59
CA LEU A 105 1.79 0.75 -6.00
C LEU A 105 0.29 0.73 -6.25
N PHE A 106 -0.24 1.87 -6.70
CA PHE A 106 -1.59 1.99 -7.25
C PHE A 106 -1.52 1.96 -8.77
N TYR A 107 -2.44 1.25 -9.40
CA TYR A 107 -2.63 1.31 -10.84
C TYR A 107 -4.12 1.37 -11.17
N TRP A 108 -4.53 2.50 -11.73
CA TRP A 108 -5.91 2.76 -12.12
C TRP A 108 -5.98 2.69 -13.64
N GLU A 109 -6.17 1.48 -14.15
CA GLU A 109 -6.15 1.18 -15.59
C GLU A 109 -7.10 2.07 -16.41
N PRO A 110 -8.37 2.31 -16.00
CA PRO A 110 -9.27 3.16 -16.79
C PRO A 110 -8.82 4.63 -16.92
N LEU A 111 -7.99 5.09 -15.98
CA LEU A 111 -7.39 6.42 -15.96
C LEU A 111 -5.98 6.44 -16.57
N ASN A 112 -5.38 5.27 -16.80
CA ASN A 112 -4.00 5.12 -17.23
C ASN A 112 -3.03 5.83 -16.28
N ARG A 113 -3.32 5.74 -14.98
CA ARG A 113 -2.52 6.37 -13.93
C ARG A 113 -1.88 5.33 -13.05
N GLN A 114 -0.67 5.63 -12.62
CA GLN A 114 0.06 4.86 -11.63
C GLN A 114 0.61 5.80 -10.57
N VAL A 115 0.54 5.38 -9.31
CA VAL A 115 1.25 6.05 -8.22
C VAL A 115 2.14 5.05 -7.51
N ARG A 116 3.44 5.36 -7.43
CA ARG A 116 4.40 4.61 -6.62
C ARG A 116 4.70 5.39 -5.36
N ILE A 117 4.71 4.73 -4.22
CA ILE A 117 5.07 5.31 -2.93
C ILE A 117 6.17 4.44 -2.33
N GLU A 118 7.31 5.04 -2.00
CA GLU A 118 8.37 4.41 -1.22
C GLU A 118 8.40 5.07 0.15
N GLY A 119 8.59 4.27 1.20
CA GLY A 119 8.49 4.78 2.56
C GLY A 119 8.73 3.75 3.63
N LYS A 120 8.48 4.15 4.88
CA LYS A 120 8.65 3.31 6.07
C LYS A 120 7.29 2.97 6.68
N ALA A 121 7.04 1.69 6.88
CA ALA A 121 5.89 1.19 7.62
C ALA A 121 6.17 1.23 9.14
N SER A 122 5.19 1.73 9.90
CA SER A 122 5.18 1.74 11.36
C SER A 122 3.83 1.22 11.87
N LEU A 123 3.81 0.58 13.04
CA LEU A 123 2.56 0.09 13.63
C LEU A 123 1.67 1.28 14.03
N LEU A 124 0.39 1.18 13.72
CA LEU A 124 -0.63 2.03 14.34
C LEU A 124 -0.82 1.63 15.80
N PRO A 125 -1.28 2.56 16.67
CA PRO A 125 -1.66 2.22 18.04
C PRO A 125 -2.67 1.06 18.07
N ASP A 126 -2.53 0.15 19.04
CA ASP A 126 -3.40 -1.03 19.11
C ASP A 126 -4.88 -0.67 19.27
N ILE A 127 -5.14 0.44 19.98
CA ILE A 127 -6.49 0.99 20.14
C ILE A 127 -7.11 1.42 18.81
N GLU A 128 -6.36 2.06 17.91
CA GLU A 128 -6.84 2.43 16.57
C GLU A 128 -7.11 1.17 15.72
N ALA A 129 -6.29 0.13 15.88
CA ALA A 129 -6.53 -1.15 15.24
C ALA A 129 -7.78 -1.85 15.80
N GLU A 130 -8.04 -1.78 17.10
CA GLU A 130 -9.24 -2.33 17.73
C GLU A 130 -10.51 -1.62 17.25
N GLU A 131 -10.50 -0.29 17.29
CA GLU A 131 -11.59 0.54 16.78
C GLU A 131 -11.89 0.19 15.31
N TYR A 132 -10.88 0.20 14.45
CA TYR A 132 -11.07 -0.15 13.05
C TYR A 132 -11.53 -1.60 12.86
N PHE A 133 -11.02 -2.57 13.64
CA PHE A 133 -11.45 -3.96 13.58
C PHE A 133 -12.95 -4.11 13.80
N HIS A 134 -13.51 -3.39 14.79
CA HIS A 134 -14.93 -3.45 15.10
C HIS A 134 -15.83 -2.73 14.10
N THR A 135 -15.31 -1.83 13.25
CA THR A 135 -16.07 -1.28 12.11
C THR A 135 -16.31 -2.29 10.99
N ARG A 136 -15.51 -3.37 10.94
CA ARG A 136 -15.60 -4.38 9.88
C ARG A 136 -16.86 -5.23 10.06
N SER A 137 -17.37 -5.79 8.97
CA SER A 137 -18.51 -6.73 9.07
C SER A 137 -18.18 -7.90 10.00
N LYS A 138 -19.19 -8.42 10.71
CA LYS A 138 -19.02 -9.55 11.64
C LYS A 138 -18.30 -10.74 10.99
N LYS A 139 -18.65 -11.07 9.75
CA LYS A 139 -17.96 -12.09 8.94
C LYS A 139 -16.48 -11.79 8.73
N SER A 140 -16.12 -10.54 8.45
CA SER A 140 -14.72 -10.12 8.30
C SER A 140 -13.91 -10.22 9.59
N GLN A 141 -14.55 -9.94 10.74
CA GLN A 141 -13.95 -10.11 12.06
C GLN A 141 -13.71 -11.61 12.34
N ILE A 142 -14.70 -12.46 12.06
CA ILE A 142 -14.59 -13.93 12.20
C ILE A 142 -13.49 -14.49 11.31
N SER A 143 -13.43 -14.10 10.03
CA SER A 143 -12.37 -14.56 9.12
C SER A 143 -10.97 -14.20 9.64
N ALA A 144 -10.81 -13.03 10.25
CA ALA A 144 -9.54 -12.63 10.85
C ALA A 144 -9.23 -13.40 12.14
N TYR A 145 -10.25 -13.76 12.91
CA TYR A 145 -10.12 -14.59 14.11
C TYR A 145 -9.66 -16.03 13.80
N VAL A 146 -10.24 -16.67 12.79
CA VAL A 146 -9.93 -18.08 12.47
C VAL A 146 -8.68 -18.25 11.59
N SER A 147 -8.28 -17.23 10.85
CA SER A 147 -7.19 -17.34 9.86
C SER A 147 -5.83 -16.95 10.44
N GLN A 148 -4.96 -17.95 10.61
CA GLN A 148 -3.51 -17.73 10.80
C GLN A 148 -2.86 -17.39 9.44
N GLN A 149 -3.06 -16.15 8.99
CA GLN A 149 -2.71 -15.69 7.64
C GLN A 149 -1.28 -16.10 7.23
N SER A 150 -1.17 -16.72 6.04
CA SER A 150 0.08 -17.20 5.43
C SER A 150 0.69 -18.47 6.02
N LYS A 151 0.07 -19.12 7.01
CA LYS A 151 0.48 -20.47 7.43
C LYS A 151 -0.16 -21.55 6.52
N PRO A 152 0.54 -22.67 6.27
CA PRO A 152 -0.08 -23.82 5.59
C PRO A 152 -1.29 -24.33 6.36
N ILE A 153 -2.33 -24.72 5.62
CA ILE A 153 -3.52 -25.39 6.14
C ILE A 153 -3.64 -26.74 5.44
N GLU A 154 -4.32 -27.70 6.07
CA GLU A 154 -4.51 -29.03 5.53
C GLU A 154 -5.43 -29.02 4.29
N SER A 155 -6.52 -28.24 4.36
CA SER A 155 -7.53 -28.17 3.30
C SER A 155 -8.39 -26.90 3.43
N ASP A 156 -9.13 -26.59 2.37
CA ASP A 156 -10.20 -25.58 2.41
C ASP A 156 -11.30 -25.95 3.41
N ARG A 157 -11.64 -27.24 3.52
CA ARG A 157 -12.60 -27.75 4.50
C ARG A 157 -12.22 -27.37 5.93
N GLN A 158 -10.94 -27.45 6.28
CA GLN A 158 -10.45 -27.09 7.62
C GLN A 158 -10.82 -25.64 7.99
N ILE A 159 -10.53 -24.68 7.11
CA ILE A 159 -10.77 -23.27 7.40
C ILE A 159 -12.26 -22.91 7.34
N LEU A 160 -13.03 -23.56 6.45
CA LEU A 160 -14.49 -23.37 6.37
C LEU A 160 -15.19 -23.89 7.62
N SER A 161 -14.83 -25.08 8.12
CA SER A 161 -15.39 -25.61 9.36
C SER A 161 -15.06 -24.73 10.56
N ALA A 162 -13.81 -24.26 10.68
CA ALA A 162 -13.43 -23.31 11.74
C ALA A 162 -14.22 -21.99 11.66
N PHE A 163 -14.50 -21.50 10.45
CA PHE A 163 -15.32 -20.30 10.24
C PHE A 163 -16.77 -20.51 10.69
N GLU A 164 -17.40 -21.63 10.32
CA GLU A 164 -18.77 -21.96 10.75
C GLU A 164 -18.90 -22.16 12.26
N GLU A 165 -17.91 -22.79 12.90
CA GLU A 165 -17.84 -22.95 14.35
C GLU A 165 -17.75 -21.58 15.05
N ALA A 166 -16.88 -20.71 14.55
CA ALA A 166 -16.75 -19.34 15.06
C ALA A 166 -18.00 -18.49 14.81
N GLU A 167 -18.70 -18.66 13.67
CA GLU A 167 -19.98 -18.00 13.41
C GLU A 167 -21.05 -18.41 14.44
N LYS A 168 -21.10 -19.69 14.82
CA LYS A 168 -21.99 -20.17 15.88
C LYS A 168 -21.58 -19.64 17.26
N GLN A 169 -20.29 -19.71 17.57
CA GLN A 169 -19.73 -19.22 18.84
C GLN A 169 -20.05 -17.74 19.05
N PHE A 170 -19.83 -16.90 18.03
CA PHE A 170 -19.99 -15.46 18.14
C PHE A 170 -21.39 -14.95 17.77
N LYS A 171 -22.36 -15.83 17.51
CA LYS A 171 -23.70 -15.43 17.03
C LYS A 171 -24.34 -14.33 17.87
N ASP A 172 -24.36 -14.51 19.20
CA ASP A 172 -24.99 -13.58 20.15
C ASP A 172 -24.00 -12.59 20.78
N HIS A 173 -22.74 -12.60 20.35
CA HIS A 173 -21.75 -11.63 20.79
C HIS A 173 -21.94 -10.31 20.03
N GLU A 174 -22.03 -9.21 20.79
CA GLU A 174 -22.04 -7.85 20.24
C GLU A 174 -20.70 -7.51 19.60
N HIS A 175 -19.59 -7.86 20.28
CA HIS A 175 -18.23 -7.64 19.81
C HIS A 175 -17.43 -8.94 19.76
N ILE A 176 -16.69 -9.13 18.67
CA ILE A 176 -15.73 -10.23 18.51
C ILE A 176 -14.35 -9.67 18.88
N PRO A 177 -13.60 -10.27 19.83
CA PRO A 177 -12.31 -9.73 20.23
C PRO A 177 -11.34 -9.66 19.04
N LYS A 178 -10.64 -8.54 18.89
CA LYS A 178 -9.57 -8.40 17.90
C LYS A 178 -8.43 -9.37 18.26
N PRO A 179 -7.98 -10.24 17.35
CA PRO A 179 -6.79 -11.05 17.60
C PRO A 179 -5.56 -10.17 17.85
N GLU A 180 -4.70 -10.51 18.82
CA GLU A 180 -3.46 -9.75 19.12
C GLU A 180 -2.54 -9.62 17.90
N THR A 181 -2.58 -10.61 17.00
CA THR A 181 -1.79 -10.60 15.76
C THR A 181 -2.39 -9.73 14.67
N TRP A 182 -3.60 -9.18 14.84
CA TRP A 182 -4.22 -8.31 13.87
C TRP A 182 -3.87 -6.85 14.17
N VAL A 183 -3.15 -6.22 13.24
CA VAL A 183 -2.51 -4.92 13.44
C VAL A 183 -2.78 -3.96 12.28
N GLY A 184 -2.67 -2.66 12.57
CA GLY A 184 -2.62 -1.60 11.56
C GLY A 184 -1.19 -1.14 11.30
N TYR A 185 -0.91 -0.71 10.08
CA TYR A 185 0.34 -0.06 9.70
C TYR A 185 0.06 1.27 9.02
N ALA A 186 0.88 2.28 9.30
CA ALA A 186 1.00 3.52 8.55
C ALA A 186 2.31 3.54 7.76
N VAL A 187 2.25 3.80 6.46
CA VAL A 187 3.41 3.98 5.59
C VAL A 187 3.66 5.46 5.37
N MET A 188 4.68 5.99 6.03
CA MET A 188 5.13 7.36 5.83
C MET A 188 5.98 7.42 4.55
N PRO A 189 5.56 8.19 3.52
CA PRO A 189 6.32 8.30 2.29
C PRO A 189 7.61 9.11 2.47
N ASP A 190 8.68 8.67 1.81
CA ASP A 190 9.88 9.47 1.54
C ASP A 190 10.03 9.81 0.04
N ARG A 191 9.38 9.03 -0.84
CA ARG A 191 9.29 9.27 -2.28
C ARG A 191 7.91 8.90 -2.82
N MET A 192 7.40 9.70 -3.74
CA MET A 192 6.13 9.45 -4.43
C MET A 192 6.25 9.79 -5.91
N GLU A 193 6.05 8.80 -6.78
CA GLU A 193 6.05 9.00 -8.24
C GLU A 193 4.61 8.98 -8.76
N PHE A 194 4.26 10.00 -9.53
CA PHE A 194 3.03 10.10 -10.29
C PHE A 194 3.33 9.85 -11.76
N TRP A 195 2.73 8.79 -12.29
CA TRP A 195 2.89 8.37 -13.67
C TRP A 195 1.54 8.47 -14.39
N GLN A 196 1.56 9.08 -15.58
CA GLN A 196 0.41 9.25 -16.45
C GLN A 196 0.72 8.70 -17.84
N GLY A 197 -0.09 7.73 -18.25
CA GLY A 197 0.02 7.07 -19.54
C GLY A 197 -0.29 8.01 -20.70
N GLN A 198 0.47 7.86 -21.79
CA GLN A 198 0.37 8.67 -23.01
C GLN A 198 0.43 7.74 -24.22
N THR A 199 -0.40 8.01 -25.23
CA THR A 199 -0.47 7.20 -26.46
C THR A 199 0.85 7.21 -27.24
N THR A 200 1.62 8.30 -27.14
CA THR A 200 2.92 8.48 -27.79
C THR A 200 4.07 7.71 -27.13
N ARG A 201 3.82 7.03 -25.98
CA ARG A 201 4.83 6.39 -25.11
C ARG A 201 5.74 7.35 -24.36
N LEU A 202 5.65 8.65 -24.62
CA LEU A 202 6.30 9.69 -23.83
C LEU A 202 5.47 9.94 -22.57
N HIS A 203 5.51 8.98 -21.64
CA HIS A 203 4.75 9.02 -20.39
C HIS A 203 5.21 10.19 -19.51
N ASP A 204 4.25 10.81 -18.82
CA ASP A 204 4.58 11.86 -17.88
C ASP A 204 4.90 11.21 -16.53
N ARG A 205 6.06 11.54 -15.97
CA ARG A 205 6.54 11.02 -14.70
C ARG A 205 7.04 12.15 -13.84
N PHE A 206 6.49 12.28 -12.65
CA PHE A 206 6.93 13.25 -11.66
C PHE A 206 7.24 12.56 -10.35
N LEU A 207 8.43 12.80 -9.85
CA LEU A 207 8.90 12.28 -8.58
C LEU A 207 8.90 13.40 -7.55
N PHE A 208 8.11 13.23 -6.50
CA PHE A 208 8.29 13.94 -5.25
C PHE A 208 9.21 13.15 -4.35
N PHE A 209 10.18 13.81 -3.74
CA PHE A 209 11.12 13.17 -2.81
C PHE A 209 11.58 14.15 -1.72
N ARG A 210 11.93 13.62 -0.55
CA ARG A 210 12.76 14.34 0.41
C ARG A 210 14.23 13.99 0.14
N PRO A 211 15.15 14.97 0.06
CA PRO A 211 16.55 14.69 -0.25
C PRO A 211 17.21 13.81 0.80
N ASP A 212 17.97 12.82 0.35
CA ASP A 212 18.82 11.94 1.17
C ASP A 212 20.08 11.54 0.37
N ASP A 213 20.96 10.73 0.96
CA ASP A 213 22.20 10.27 0.31
C ASP A 213 21.91 9.45 -0.97
N ASP A 214 20.78 8.74 -1.03
CA ASP A 214 20.36 7.91 -2.16
C ASP A 214 19.66 8.73 -3.27
N LYS A 215 19.15 9.93 -2.94
CA LYS A 215 18.46 10.84 -3.85
C LYS A 215 18.76 12.30 -3.48
N PRO A 216 19.89 12.84 -3.95
CA PRO A 216 20.19 14.25 -3.79
C PRO A 216 19.32 15.12 -4.72
N ILE A 217 19.25 16.41 -4.39
CA ILE A 217 18.65 17.45 -5.24
C ILE A 217 19.46 17.55 -6.55
N SER A 218 18.78 17.53 -7.68
CA SER A 218 19.36 17.76 -9.00
C SER A 218 19.19 19.22 -9.44
N GLU A 219 19.85 19.62 -10.53
CA GLU A 219 19.66 20.95 -11.12
C GLU A 219 18.23 21.17 -11.66
N PHE A 220 17.45 20.11 -11.85
CA PHE A 220 16.05 20.16 -12.31
C PHE A 220 15.03 20.08 -11.18
N SER A 221 15.47 19.81 -9.95
CA SER A 221 14.58 19.69 -8.79
C SER A 221 14.01 21.06 -8.39
N LYS A 222 12.70 21.12 -8.21
CA LYS A 222 11.98 22.31 -7.74
C LYS A 222 11.56 22.11 -6.29
N PRO A 223 11.76 23.11 -5.40
CA PRO A 223 11.29 23.01 -4.02
C PRO A 223 9.76 22.94 -3.97
N CYS A 224 9.25 22.22 -2.98
CA CYS A 224 7.84 21.95 -2.72
C CYS A 224 7.52 22.20 -1.23
N GLU A 225 6.26 22.04 -0.83
CA GLU A 225 5.85 22.24 0.56
C GLU A 225 6.56 21.25 1.51
N GLU A 226 6.77 21.65 2.76
CA GLU A 226 7.22 20.75 3.85
C GLU A 226 8.53 19.97 3.55
N GLY A 227 9.47 20.62 2.85
CA GLY A 227 10.78 20.05 2.55
C GLY A 227 10.80 19.00 1.44
N TRP A 228 9.67 18.82 0.75
CA TRP A 228 9.63 18.03 -0.48
C TRP A 228 10.33 18.77 -1.63
N TYR A 229 10.82 18.00 -2.59
CA TYR A 229 11.25 18.45 -3.89
C TYR A 229 10.51 17.67 -4.96
N CYS A 230 10.29 18.27 -6.12
CA CYS A 230 9.67 17.63 -7.27
C CYS A 230 10.54 17.77 -8.52
N GLU A 231 10.65 16.70 -9.29
CA GLU A 231 11.30 16.73 -10.61
C GLU A 231 10.59 15.80 -11.60
N ARG A 232 10.72 16.13 -12.88
CA ARG A 232 10.25 15.28 -13.97
C ARG A 232 11.28 14.18 -14.27
N LEU A 233 10.81 12.96 -14.46
CA LEU A 233 11.62 11.84 -14.91
C LEU A 233 11.36 11.53 -16.39
N ALA A 234 12.37 11.02 -17.08
CA ALA A 234 12.18 10.43 -18.41
C ALA A 234 11.28 9.17 -18.32
N PRO A 235 10.41 8.93 -19.31
CA PRO A 235 9.52 7.76 -19.35
C PRO A 235 10.24 6.42 -19.50
#